data_AF-A0A9Q8Z8N3-F1
#
_entry.id   AF-A0A9Q8Z8N3-F1
#
_cell.length_a   1.000
_cell.length_b   1.000
_cell.length_c   1.000
_cell.angle_alpha   90.00
_cell.angle_beta   90.00
_cell.angle_gamma   90.00
#
_symmetry.space_group_name_H-M   'P 1'
#
loop_
_entity.id
_entity.type
_entity.pdbx_description
1 polymer ?
#
loop_
_entity_poly.entity_id
_entity_poly.type
_entity_poly.pdbx_seq_one_letter_code
_entity_poly.pdbx_strand_id
1 'polypeptide(L)'
;MNGDEAKRLGERLLAEVEVTDLSEVLKAFHSLKSNDNQSIDEAGTPKNSYFNIPELDNLVSGPQPPILELVSPPSIYQPSGSGKTSLLYLIIATAILPRTIHSSISLSSQEAAVVLFDPLHHFSVARLAEVCFHMLKTALQASNHPLDAPTFVVMKSIVKTSLLHLHVFRPSSWSSFLSTLRDLPTYLFDHTQHASLHRRIHSLILEDIDAFVPSLRSTTSGGAQALPSASSSLTFQLSKLSSLLSAAVILTSRSTSPRYYRPVLPSSWPRDVSVTRLALRRVPVRGFAAGISVEEAEQEREKRWEVVRRARFECWKVGMAVQGSTSTSTTTTTTSGGGGRGSGGFVFRVGVGIEMERDK
;
A
#
# COMPACT_ATOMS: atom_id res chain seq x y z
N MET A 1 2.12 -24.11 55.04
CA MET A 1 2.13 -22.73 54.52
C MET A 1 1.04 -21.96 55.24
N ASN A 2 1.42 -20.94 56.00
CA ASN A 2 0.47 -20.09 56.74
C ASN A 2 -0.33 -19.24 55.74
N GLY A 3 -1.64 -19.12 55.95
CA GLY A 3 -2.53 -18.33 55.06
C GLY A 3 -2.09 -16.88 54.87
N ASP A 4 -1.36 -16.31 55.85
CA ASP A 4 -0.80 -14.95 55.78
C ASP A 4 0.38 -14.82 54.80
N GLU A 5 1.19 -15.87 54.61
CA GLU A 5 2.27 -15.84 53.61
C GLU A 5 1.70 -15.90 52.19
N ALA A 6 0.68 -16.73 51.97
CA ALA A 6 0.00 -16.81 50.69
C ALA A 6 -0.68 -15.47 50.32
N LYS A 7 -1.27 -14.79 51.32
CA LYS A 7 -1.89 -13.47 51.14
C LYS A 7 -0.87 -12.39 50.78
N ARG A 8 0.26 -12.32 51.50
CA ARG A 8 1.34 -11.37 51.20
C ARG A 8 1.99 -11.62 49.85
N LEU A 9 2.13 -12.88 49.44
CA LEU A 9 2.62 -13.23 48.11
C LEU A 9 1.62 -12.79 47.02
N GLY A 10 0.32 -13.00 47.25
CA GLY A 10 -0.73 -12.55 46.34
C GLY A 10 -0.76 -11.03 46.17
N GLU A 11 -0.66 -10.28 47.26
CA GLU A 11 -0.62 -8.80 47.23
C GLU A 11 0.64 -8.27 46.53
N ARG A 12 1.80 -8.92 46.73
CA ARG A 12 3.04 -8.54 46.05
C ARG A 12 3.01 -8.85 44.55
N LEU A 13 2.48 -10.01 44.16
CA LEU A 13 2.32 -10.37 42.75
C LEU A 13 1.32 -9.45 42.05
N LEU A 14 0.21 -9.07 42.70
CA LEU A 14 -0.73 -8.08 42.17
C LEU A 14 -0.11 -6.69 42.00
N ALA A 15 0.85 -6.30 42.84
CA ALA A 15 1.59 -5.05 42.69
C ALA A 15 2.65 -5.10 41.57
N GLU A 16 3.12 -6.30 41.20
CA GLU A 16 4.07 -6.53 40.09
C GLU A 16 3.37 -6.77 38.74
N VAL A 17 2.04 -6.92 38.70
CA VAL A 17 1.27 -7.00 37.46
C VAL A 17 1.14 -5.61 36.85
N GLU A 18 2.08 -5.28 35.97
CA GLU A 18 1.96 -4.11 35.09
C GLU A 18 0.89 -4.39 34.04
N VAL A 19 -0.24 -3.70 34.14
CA VAL A 19 -1.32 -3.75 33.14
C VAL A 19 -0.83 -3.02 31.90
N THR A 20 -0.21 -3.78 31.00
CA THR A 20 0.22 -3.29 29.68
C THR A 20 -0.96 -3.30 28.72
N ASP A 21 -1.04 -2.28 27.87
CA ASP A 21 -2.07 -2.25 26.83
C ASP A 21 -1.79 -3.37 25.81
N LEU A 22 -2.83 -4.01 25.28
CA LEU A 22 -2.70 -5.07 24.27
C LEU A 22 -1.91 -4.56 23.06
N SER A 23 -2.02 -3.27 22.74
CA SER A 23 -1.23 -2.65 21.68
C SER A 23 0.28 -2.66 21.95
N GLU A 24 0.71 -2.54 23.20
CA GLU A 24 2.12 -2.62 23.60
C GLU A 24 2.66 -4.05 23.51
N VAL A 25 1.86 -5.03 23.94
CA VAL A 25 2.18 -6.45 23.81
C VAL A 25 2.34 -6.85 22.34
N LEU A 26 1.40 -6.42 21.48
CA LEU A 26 1.48 -6.67 20.04
C LEU A 26 2.70 -5.98 19.42
N LYS A 27 2.99 -4.73 19.79
CA LYS A 27 4.21 -4.02 19.35
C LYS A 27 5.48 -4.77 19.75
N ALA A 28 5.60 -5.21 21.00
CA ALA A 28 6.76 -5.97 21.48
C ALA A 28 6.93 -7.28 20.70
N PHE A 29 5.84 -8.01 20.46
CA PHE A 29 5.86 -9.24 19.67
C PHE A 29 6.26 -9.00 18.20
N HIS A 30 5.85 -7.85 17.64
CA HIS A 30 6.27 -7.43 16.31
C HIS A 30 7.74 -7.04 16.25
N SER A 31 8.26 -6.28 17.22
CA SER A 31 9.68 -5.93 17.29
C SER A 31 10.58 -7.18 17.35
N LEU A 32 10.17 -8.20 18.10
CA LEU A 32 10.89 -9.48 18.17
C LEU A 32 10.95 -10.20 16.81
N LYS A 33 9.88 -10.13 15.99
CA LYS A 33 9.85 -10.75 14.65
C LYS A 33 10.54 -9.92 13.57
N SER A 34 10.68 -8.61 13.74
CA SER A 34 11.31 -7.71 12.77
C SER A 34 12.84 -7.62 12.91
N ASN A 35 13.40 -8.05 14.05
CA ASN A 35 14.85 -8.02 14.30
C ASN A 35 15.67 -8.92 13.35
N ASP A 36 15.05 -9.85 12.63
CA ASP A 36 15.75 -10.71 11.67
C ASP A 36 16.21 -9.99 10.39
N ASN A 37 15.76 -8.75 10.11
CA ASN A 37 16.00 -8.06 8.82
C ASN A 37 16.41 -6.57 8.92
N GLN A 38 16.99 -6.09 10.04
CA GLN A 38 17.44 -4.70 10.12
C GLN A 38 18.73 -4.45 9.31
N SER A 39 18.61 -3.83 8.14
CA SER A 39 19.75 -3.22 7.46
C SER A 39 20.00 -1.82 8.05
N ILE A 40 21.26 -1.54 8.39
CA ILE A 40 21.70 -0.23 8.87
C ILE A 40 22.02 0.63 7.64
N ASP A 41 21.42 1.82 7.51
CA ASP A 41 21.76 2.76 6.44
C ASP A 41 23.16 3.38 6.68
N GLU A 42 23.76 4.00 5.65
CA GLU A 42 25.10 4.65 5.72
C GLU A 42 25.25 5.69 6.85
N ALA A 43 24.13 6.21 7.37
CA ALA A 43 24.07 7.15 8.50
C ALA A 43 23.88 6.47 9.88
N GLY A 44 23.92 5.14 9.97
CA GLY A 44 23.77 4.40 11.23
C GLY A 44 22.32 4.25 11.72
N THR A 45 21.32 4.68 10.94
CA THR A 45 19.90 4.53 11.29
C THR A 45 19.34 3.20 10.78
N PRO A 46 18.56 2.45 11.59
CA PRO A 46 17.90 1.23 11.12
C PRO A 46 16.88 1.57 10.04
N LYS A 47 17.08 0.99 8.85
CA LYS A 47 16.15 1.14 7.74
C LYS A 47 14.98 0.17 7.95
N ASN A 48 13.82 0.71 8.31
CA ASN A 48 12.63 -0.11 8.47
C ASN A 48 12.06 -0.50 7.11
N SER A 49 12.20 -1.78 6.74
CA SER A 49 11.47 -2.38 5.62
C SER A 49 10.08 -2.76 6.10
N TYR A 50 9.07 -1.92 5.84
CA TYR A 50 7.69 -2.21 6.25
C TYR A 50 6.96 -3.01 5.19
N PHE A 51 7.09 -2.61 3.92
CA PHE A 51 6.40 -3.21 2.78
C PHE A 51 7.22 -4.29 2.08
N ASN A 52 8.53 -4.38 2.34
CA ASN A 52 9.49 -5.17 1.56
C ASN A 52 9.48 -4.79 0.07
N ILE A 53 9.27 -3.51 -0.18
CA ILE A 53 9.33 -2.90 -1.51
C ILE A 53 10.33 -1.76 -1.35
N PRO A 54 11.63 -1.99 -1.66
CA PRO A 54 12.69 -1.03 -1.32
C PRO A 54 12.39 0.39 -1.79
N GLU A 55 11.87 0.52 -3.01
CA GLU A 55 11.52 1.80 -3.62
C GLU A 55 10.41 2.53 -2.86
N LEU A 56 9.45 1.81 -2.28
CA LEU A 56 8.37 2.37 -1.47
C LEU A 56 8.84 2.64 -0.05
N ASP A 57 9.55 1.69 0.57
CA ASP A 57 10.08 1.81 1.93
C ASP A 57 11.03 3.01 2.07
N ASN A 58 11.81 3.32 1.03
CA ASN A 58 12.66 4.53 0.99
C ASN A 58 11.88 5.85 1.10
N LEU A 59 10.60 5.88 0.70
CA LEU A 59 9.77 7.09 0.79
C LEU A 59 9.10 7.24 2.15
N VAL A 60 9.03 6.15 2.90
CA VAL A 60 8.39 6.07 4.21
C VAL A 60 9.45 6.27 5.28
N SER A 61 9.13 7.03 6.32
CA SER A 61 10.07 7.32 7.39
C SER A 61 9.39 7.10 8.72
N GLY A 62 10.05 6.38 9.63
CA GLY A 62 9.65 6.30 11.03
C GLY A 62 9.66 4.88 11.62
N PRO A 63 9.62 4.78 12.96
CA PRO A 63 9.55 3.52 13.69
C PRO A 63 8.12 2.95 13.78
N GLN A 64 7.11 3.76 13.48
CA GLN A 64 5.70 3.37 13.61
C GLN A 64 5.14 2.79 12.31
N PRO A 65 4.08 1.96 12.38
CA PRO A 65 3.35 1.53 11.20
C PRO A 65 2.93 2.75 10.36
N PRO A 66 3.25 2.79 9.07
CA PRO A 66 3.08 3.99 8.28
C PRO A 66 1.62 4.22 7.90
N ILE A 67 1.22 5.49 7.89
CA ILE A 67 -0.03 5.93 7.26
C ILE A 67 0.32 6.56 5.91
N LEU A 68 -0.15 5.93 4.84
CA LEU A 68 0.08 6.31 3.45
C LEU A 68 -1.18 6.85 2.80
N GLU A 69 -1.06 7.99 2.14
CA GLU A 69 -2.09 8.51 1.25
C GLU A 69 -1.59 8.44 -0.20
N LEU A 70 -2.16 7.55 -1.00
CA LEU A 70 -1.89 7.45 -2.43
C LEU A 70 -2.88 8.34 -3.18
N VAL A 71 -2.40 9.48 -3.68
CA VAL A 71 -3.25 10.50 -4.28
C VAL A 71 -2.94 10.64 -5.76
N SER A 72 -3.96 10.59 -6.60
CA SER A 72 -3.81 10.89 -8.04
C SER A 72 -4.28 12.29 -8.39
N PRO A 73 -3.86 12.85 -9.55
CA PRO A 73 -4.44 14.10 -10.06
C PRO A 73 -5.96 13.98 -10.27
N PRO A 74 -6.67 15.12 -10.39
CA PRO A 74 -8.06 15.13 -10.82
C PRO A 74 -8.22 14.49 -12.21
N SER A 75 -9.36 13.83 -12.46
CA SER A 75 -9.63 13.08 -13.69
C SER A 75 -9.46 13.90 -14.98
N ILE A 76 -9.67 15.22 -14.94
CA ILE A 76 -9.49 16.13 -16.08
C ILE A 76 -8.02 16.12 -16.57
N TYR A 77 -7.06 15.97 -15.66
CA TYR A 77 -5.63 15.96 -15.99
C TYR A 77 -5.10 14.55 -16.27
N GLN A 78 -5.84 13.52 -15.88
CA GLN A 78 -5.40 12.13 -15.97
C GLN A 78 -6.62 11.20 -16.20
N PRO A 79 -7.14 11.13 -17.44
CA PRO A 79 -8.31 10.28 -17.74
C PRO A 79 -7.97 8.79 -17.72
N SER A 80 -6.71 8.44 -18.00
CA SER A 80 -6.19 7.08 -17.84
C SER A 80 -5.89 6.81 -16.36
N GLY A 81 -6.27 5.64 -15.84
CA GLY A 81 -6.02 5.26 -14.44
C GLY A 81 -4.59 5.55 -13.97
N SER A 82 -4.44 5.94 -12.70
CA SER A 82 -3.19 6.48 -12.15
C SER A 82 -2.23 5.43 -11.56
N GLY A 83 -2.59 4.14 -11.63
CA GLY A 83 -1.76 3.05 -11.11
C GLY A 83 -1.87 2.78 -9.61
N LYS A 84 -2.78 3.44 -8.88
CA LYS A 84 -3.00 3.23 -7.43
C LYS A 84 -3.35 1.77 -7.13
N THR A 85 -4.41 1.25 -7.74
CA THR A 85 -4.85 -0.15 -7.63
C THR A 85 -3.75 -1.14 -8.01
N SER A 86 -2.95 -0.81 -9.03
CA SER A 86 -1.80 -1.62 -9.40
C SER A 86 -0.77 -1.67 -8.26
N LEU A 87 -0.35 -0.53 -7.73
CA LEU A 87 0.57 -0.50 -6.58
C LEU A 87 -0.01 -1.27 -5.38
N LEU A 88 -1.32 -1.18 -5.13
CA LEU A 88 -1.98 -1.98 -4.10
C LEU A 88 -1.88 -3.49 -4.37
N TYR A 89 -2.05 -3.96 -5.60
CA TYR A 89 -1.83 -5.39 -5.91
C TYR A 89 -0.41 -5.86 -5.56
N LEU A 90 0.61 -5.05 -5.84
CA LEU A 90 1.99 -5.38 -5.49
C LEU A 90 2.19 -5.43 -3.96
N ILE A 91 1.67 -4.44 -3.24
CA ILE A 91 1.74 -4.39 -1.77
C ILE A 91 1.02 -5.60 -1.17
N ILE A 92 -0.20 -5.90 -1.62
CA ILE A 92 -0.99 -7.02 -1.13
C ILE A 92 -0.29 -8.35 -1.43
N ALA A 93 0.18 -8.56 -2.68
CA ALA A 93 0.88 -9.78 -3.06
C ALA A 93 2.15 -10.01 -2.22
N THR A 94 2.94 -8.96 -2.00
CA THR A 94 4.14 -9.01 -1.15
C THR A 94 3.78 -9.33 0.30
N ALA A 95 2.66 -8.82 0.80
CA ALA A 95 2.21 -9.10 2.15
C ALA A 95 1.72 -10.55 2.34
N ILE A 96 0.87 -11.07 1.46
CA ILE A 96 0.15 -12.34 1.69
C ILE A 96 0.92 -13.61 1.31
N LEU A 97 1.86 -13.49 0.37
CA LEU A 97 2.67 -14.62 -0.09
C LEU A 97 3.57 -15.17 1.05
N PRO A 98 3.86 -16.49 1.06
CA PRO A 98 4.77 -17.08 2.04
C PRO A 98 6.19 -16.58 1.81
N ARG A 99 7.01 -16.55 2.86
CA ARG A 99 8.41 -16.09 2.79
C ARG A 99 9.31 -16.99 1.97
N THR A 100 8.91 -18.23 1.73
CA THR A 100 9.69 -19.18 0.91
C THR A 100 8.79 -19.99 -0.03
N ILE A 101 9.34 -20.35 -1.20
CA ILE A 101 8.78 -21.33 -2.14
C ILE A 101 9.60 -22.60 -1.93
N HIS A 102 9.09 -23.56 -1.17
CA HIS A 102 9.88 -24.67 -0.62
C HIS A 102 10.94 -24.20 0.40
N SER A 103 11.64 -25.13 1.05
CA SER A 103 12.63 -24.84 2.09
C SER A 103 13.92 -24.16 1.58
N SER A 104 14.02 -23.83 0.29
CA SER A 104 15.26 -23.35 -0.35
C SER A 104 15.15 -22.01 -1.08
N ILE A 105 13.97 -21.56 -1.50
CA ILE A 105 13.83 -20.34 -2.31
C ILE A 105 13.15 -19.27 -1.48
N SER A 106 13.91 -18.23 -1.12
CA SER A 106 13.39 -17.11 -0.34
C SER A 106 12.66 -16.10 -1.23
N LEU A 107 11.55 -15.59 -0.73
CA LEU A 107 10.77 -14.49 -1.29
C LEU A 107 10.92 -13.27 -0.40
N SER A 108 10.91 -12.08 -1.01
CA SER A 108 10.82 -10.81 -0.27
C SER A 108 9.41 -10.54 0.30
N SER A 109 8.58 -11.57 0.47
CA SER A 109 7.22 -11.48 1.01
C SER A 109 7.22 -11.59 2.54
N GLN A 110 6.05 -11.43 3.15
CA GLN A 110 5.95 -11.28 4.61
C GLN A 110 5.09 -12.30 5.34
N GLU A 111 4.30 -13.09 4.62
CA GLU A 111 3.36 -14.07 5.18
C GLU A 111 2.40 -13.47 6.22
N ALA A 112 1.74 -12.38 5.83
CA ALA A 112 0.81 -11.63 6.65
C ALA A 112 -0.62 -11.72 6.10
N ALA A 113 -1.56 -11.09 6.81
CA ALA A 113 -2.92 -10.88 6.35
C ALA A 113 -3.16 -9.40 6.02
N VAL A 114 -4.07 -9.12 5.09
CA VAL A 114 -4.40 -7.76 4.65
C VAL A 114 -5.90 -7.55 4.72
N VAL A 115 -6.32 -6.36 5.17
CA VAL A 115 -7.71 -5.92 5.15
C VAL A 115 -7.88 -4.87 4.05
N LEU A 116 -8.83 -5.07 3.15
CA LEU A 116 -9.15 -4.17 2.05
C LEU A 116 -10.62 -3.75 2.12
N PHE A 117 -10.87 -2.44 2.02
CA PHE A 117 -12.18 -1.85 1.85
C PHE A 117 -12.34 -1.39 0.40
N ASP A 118 -13.26 -1.99 -0.33
CA ASP A 118 -13.52 -1.76 -1.76
C ASP A 118 -15.00 -1.39 -2.02
N PRO A 119 -15.45 -0.18 -1.63
CA PRO A 119 -16.83 0.26 -1.85
C PRO A 119 -17.25 0.34 -3.32
N LEU A 120 -16.30 0.42 -4.26
CA LEU A 120 -16.58 0.59 -5.70
C LEU A 120 -16.45 -0.71 -6.51
N HIS A 121 -16.13 -1.84 -5.87
CA HIS A 121 -15.94 -3.12 -6.54
C HIS A 121 -14.85 -3.07 -7.64
N HIS A 122 -13.83 -2.22 -7.47
CA HIS A 122 -12.75 -2.07 -8.44
C HIS A 122 -11.67 -3.15 -8.27
N PHE A 123 -11.61 -3.77 -7.10
CA PHE A 123 -10.60 -4.77 -6.81
C PHE A 123 -10.92 -6.12 -7.47
N SER A 124 -9.96 -6.63 -8.23
CA SER A 124 -10.04 -7.92 -8.93
C SER A 124 -9.11 -8.94 -8.28
N VAL A 125 -9.70 -9.95 -7.65
CA VAL A 125 -8.96 -11.10 -7.08
C VAL A 125 -8.21 -11.85 -8.17
N ALA A 126 -8.78 -11.97 -9.37
CA ALA A 126 -8.12 -12.60 -10.51
C ALA A 126 -6.83 -11.86 -10.88
N ARG A 127 -6.88 -10.52 -10.91
CA ARG A 127 -5.70 -9.70 -11.19
C ARG A 127 -4.65 -9.83 -10.09
N LEU A 128 -5.05 -9.85 -8.81
CA LEU A 128 -4.11 -10.12 -7.72
C LEU A 128 -3.46 -11.50 -7.88
N ALA A 129 -4.23 -12.53 -8.21
CA ALA A 129 -3.72 -13.87 -8.42
C ALA A 129 -2.65 -13.93 -9.53
N GLU A 130 -2.86 -13.21 -10.64
CA GLU A 130 -1.85 -13.06 -11.70
C GLU A 130 -0.57 -12.40 -11.20
N VAL A 131 -0.68 -11.33 -10.40
CA VAL A 131 0.49 -10.64 -9.82
C VAL A 131 1.25 -11.56 -8.87
N CYS A 132 0.54 -12.26 -7.98
CA CYS A 132 1.14 -13.27 -7.11
C CYS A 132 1.85 -14.36 -7.92
N PHE A 133 1.19 -14.87 -8.96
CA PHE A 133 1.74 -15.91 -9.83
C PHE A 133 3.01 -15.43 -10.54
N HIS A 134 3.02 -14.20 -11.05
CA HIS A 134 4.20 -13.58 -11.66
C HIS A 134 5.35 -13.47 -10.67
N MET A 135 5.10 -12.99 -9.45
CA MET A 135 6.14 -12.89 -8.41
C MET A 135 6.78 -14.23 -8.09
N LEU A 136 5.97 -15.29 -7.94
CA LEU A 136 6.45 -16.65 -7.73
C LEU A 136 7.31 -17.12 -8.91
N LYS A 137 6.83 -16.88 -10.15
CA LYS A 137 7.54 -17.28 -11.37
C LYS A 137 8.90 -16.60 -11.46
N THR A 138 8.95 -15.29 -11.22
CA THR A 138 10.20 -14.51 -11.25
C THR A 138 11.20 -15.00 -10.21
N ALA A 139 10.76 -15.32 -8.99
CA ALA A 139 11.63 -15.84 -7.94
C ALA A 139 12.23 -17.23 -8.29
N LEU A 140 11.40 -18.12 -8.84
CA LEU A 140 11.85 -19.44 -9.31
C LEU A 140 12.86 -19.32 -10.45
N GLN A 141 12.60 -18.43 -11.42
CA GLN A 141 13.50 -18.17 -12.55
C GLN A 141 14.84 -17.59 -12.09
N ALA A 142 14.83 -16.66 -11.13
CA ALA A 142 16.05 -16.10 -10.56
C ALA A 142 16.89 -17.16 -9.82
N SER A 143 16.25 -18.22 -9.33
CA SER A 143 16.90 -19.35 -8.64
C SER A 143 17.23 -20.52 -9.59
N ASN A 144 17.10 -20.33 -10.90
CA ASN A 144 17.27 -21.38 -11.94
C ASN A 144 16.42 -22.65 -11.71
N HIS A 145 15.27 -22.53 -11.03
CA HIS A 145 14.36 -23.64 -10.84
C HIS A 145 13.54 -23.88 -12.12
N PRO A 146 13.36 -25.14 -12.56
CA PRO A 146 12.55 -25.44 -13.74
C PRO A 146 11.09 -24.97 -13.56
N LEU A 147 10.50 -24.47 -14.64
CA LEU A 147 9.08 -24.11 -14.71
C LEU A 147 8.31 -25.19 -15.45
N ASP A 148 8.13 -26.33 -14.79
CA ASP A 148 7.42 -27.49 -15.31
C ASP A 148 5.99 -27.59 -14.75
N ALA A 149 5.18 -28.46 -15.34
CA ALA A 149 3.78 -28.69 -14.96
C ALA A 149 3.56 -28.88 -13.44
N PRO A 150 4.34 -29.69 -12.70
CA PRO A 150 4.16 -29.82 -11.25
C PRO A 150 4.48 -28.53 -10.50
N THR A 151 5.50 -27.77 -10.90
CA THR A 151 5.80 -26.45 -10.31
C THR A 151 4.61 -25.50 -10.46
N PHE A 152 3.95 -25.47 -11.62
CA PHE A 152 2.72 -24.67 -11.83
C PHE A 152 1.59 -25.07 -10.88
N VAL A 153 1.44 -26.36 -10.54
CA VAL A 153 0.42 -26.84 -9.59
C VAL A 153 0.73 -26.33 -8.17
N VAL A 154 1.99 -26.41 -7.75
CA VAL A 154 2.44 -25.90 -6.45
C VAL A 154 2.21 -24.39 -6.34
N MET A 155 2.61 -23.61 -7.37
CA MET A 155 2.39 -22.17 -7.40
C MET A 155 0.91 -21.81 -7.28
N LYS A 156 0.02 -22.51 -8.01
CA LYS A 156 -1.43 -22.30 -7.90
C LYS A 156 -1.94 -22.59 -6.48
N SER A 157 -1.43 -23.64 -5.84
CA SER A 157 -1.75 -23.97 -4.44
C SER A 157 -1.30 -22.85 -3.49
N ILE A 158 -0.07 -22.36 -3.64
CA ILE A 158 0.46 -21.23 -2.85
C ILE A 158 -0.40 -19.98 -3.02
N VAL A 159 -0.75 -19.61 -4.25
CA VAL A 159 -1.60 -18.44 -4.52
C VAL A 159 -2.97 -18.64 -3.87
N LYS A 160 -3.60 -19.80 -4.04
CA LYS A 160 -4.91 -20.12 -3.46
C LYS A 160 -4.89 -19.97 -1.93
N THR A 161 -3.89 -20.55 -1.26
CA THR A 161 -3.77 -20.45 0.20
C THR A 161 -3.46 -19.03 0.64
N SER A 162 -2.60 -18.30 -0.08
CA SER A 162 -2.25 -16.91 0.24
C SER A 162 -3.47 -15.98 0.16
N LEU A 163 -4.35 -16.20 -0.83
CA LEU A 163 -5.57 -15.41 -1.01
C LEU A 163 -6.58 -15.58 0.14
N LEU A 164 -6.51 -16.64 0.94
CA LEU A 164 -7.34 -16.80 2.16
C LEU A 164 -7.03 -15.74 3.21
N HIS A 165 -5.88 -15.07 3.11
CA HIS A 165 -5.41 -14.06 4.04
C HIS A 165 -5.67 -12.61 3.59
N LEU A 166 -6.46 -12.44 2.52
CA LEU A 166 -6.99 -11.15 2.10
C LEU A 166 -8.47 -11.04 2.50
N HIS A 167 -8.77 -10.12 3.41
CA HIS A 167 -10.13 -9.83 3.87
C HIS A 167 -10.68 -8.63 3.09
N VAL A 168 -11.70 -8.84 2.27
CA VAL A 168 -12.29 -7.79 1.42
C VAL A 168 -13.68 -7.41 1.93
N PHE A 169 -13.84 -6.15 2.33
CA PHE A 169 -15.11 -5.56 2.76
C PHE A 169 -15.61 -4.58 1.71
N ARG A 170 -16.92 -4.59 1.43
CA ARG A 170 -17.56 -3.71 0.44
C ARG A 170 -18.73 -2.94 1.03
N PRO A 171 -18.45 -2.00 1.95
CA PRO A 171 -19.50 -1.19 2.56
C PRO A 171 -20.13 -0.27 1.51
N SER A 172 -21.46 -0.22 1.47
CA SER A 172 -22.23 0.59 0.51
C SER A 172 -22.52 2.02 0.98
N SER A 173 -22.20 2.35 2.24
CA SER A 173 -22.46 3.65 2.84
C SER A 173 -21.38 4.03 3.85
N TRP A 174 -21.29 5.34 4.17
CA TRP A 174 -20.36 5.85 5.17
C TRP A 174 -20.60 5.25 6.57
N SER A 175 -21.86 5.09 6.96
CA SER A 175 -22.23 4.50 8.26
C SER A 175 -21.88 3.02 8.33
N SER A 176 -22.13 2.26 7.26
CA SER A 176 -21.74 0.85 7.16
C SER A 176 -20.22 0.73 7.26
N PHE A 177 -19.47 1.54 6.51
CA PHE A 177 -18.01 1.57 6.54
C PHE A 177 -17.45 1.86 7.94
N LEU A 178 -17.93 2.91 8.62
CA LEU A 178 -17.48 3.24 9.97
C LEU A 178 -17.87 2.17 11.00
N SER A 179 -18.96 1.44 10.78
CA SER A 179 -19.36 0.34 11.67
C SER A 179 -18.44 -0.86 11.44
N THR A 180 -18.16 -1.22 10.19
CA THR A 180 -17.19 -2.28 9.87
C THR A 180 -15.80 -1.98 10.42
N LEU A 181 -15.32 -0.72 10.38
CA LEU A 181 -14.05 -0.36 11.03
C LEU A 181 -14.08 -0.58 12.55
N ARG A 182 -15.18 -0.26 13.21
CA ARG A 182 -15.33 -0.45 14.67
C ARG A 182 -15.40 -1.92 15.06
N ASP A 183 -16.06 -2.74 14.25
CA ASP A 183 -16.25 -4.17 14.50
C ASP A 183 -15.08 -5.02 13.98
N LEU A 184 -14.15 -4.42 13.24
CA LEU A 184 -13.01 -5.12 12.64
C LEU A 184 -12.18 -5.92 13.66
N PRO A 185 -11.86 -5.41 14.87
CA PRO A 185 -11.13 -6.21 15.87
C PRO A 185 -11.91 -7.48 16.26
N THR A 186 -13.22 -7.38 16.46
CA THR A 186 -14.08 -8.52 16.79
C THR A 186 -14.03 -9.58 15.69
N TYR A 187 -14.10 -9.17 14.43
CA TYR A 187 -13.96 -10.08 13.29
C TYR A 187 -12.56 -10.71 13.23
N LEU A 188 -11.50 -9.91 13.39
CA LEU A 188 -10.11 -10.36 13.26
C LEU A 188 -9.64 -11.30 14.37
N PHE A 189 -10.23 -11.18 15.56
CA PHE A 189 -9.92 -12.02 16.72
C PHE A 189 -10.87 -13.21 16.88
N ASP A 190 -11.79 -13.42 15.94
CA ASP A 190 -12.67 -14.59 15.91
C ASP A 190 -12.11 -15.67 14.96
N HIS A 191 -11.53 -16.72 15.56
CA HIS A 191 -10.99 -17.88 14.84
C HIS A 191 -12.01 -18.63 13.98
N THR A 192 -13.31 -18.46 14.23
CA THR A 192 -14.37 -19.14 13.48
C THR A 192 -14.69 -18.44 12.16
N GLN A 193 -14.33 -17.15 12.02
CA GLN A 193 -14.67 -16.35 10.83
C GLN A 193 -13.66 -16.49 9.71
N HIS A 194 -12.40 -16.83 10.02
CA HIS A 194 -11.34 -16.87 9.02
C HIS A 194 -10.07 -17.63 9.45
N ALA A 195 -9.22 -17.96 8.48
CA ALA A 195 -7.97 -18.68 8.69
C ALA A 195 -6.76 -17.79 9.10
N SER A 196 -6.91 -16.47 9.15
CA SER A 196 -5.78 -15.52 9.31
C SER A 196 -5.33 -15.26 10.74
N LEU A 197 -5.93 -15.87 11.75
CA LEU A 197 -5.68 -15.52 13.16
C LEU A 197 -4.21 -15.73 13.60
N HIS A 198 -3.49 -16.63 12.94
CA HIS A 198 -2.07 -16.90 13.19
C HIS A 198 -1.12 -15.90 12.48
N ARG A 199 -1.66 -14.98 11.67
CA ARG A 199 -0.89 -14.01 10.89
C ARG A 199 -1.07 -12.61 11.46
N ARG A 200 0.01 -11.82 11.37
CA ARG A 200 -0.09 -10.38 11.64
C ARG A 200 -0.94 -9.69 10.57
N ILE A 201 -1.59 -8.60 10.95
CA ILE A 201 -2.18 -7.70 9.96
C ILE A 201 -1.07 -6.81 9.42
N HIS A 202 -0.81 -6.92 8.12
CA HIS A 202 0.19 -6.09 7.45
C HIS A 202 -0.36 -4.68 7.19
N SER A 203 -1.57 -4.58 6.65
CA SER A 203 -2.15 -3.29 6.29
C SER A 203 -3.67 -3.28 6.29
N LEU A 204 -4.25 -2.15 6.66
CA LEU A 204 -5.61 -1.72 6.32
C LEU A 204 -5.56 -0.85 5.06
N ILE A 205 -6.27 -1.24 4.02
CA ILE A 205 -6.28 -0.56 2.72
C ILE A 205 -7.70 -0.07 2.42
N LEU A 206 -7.83 1.20 2.07
CA LEU A 206 -9.09 1.86 1.72
C LEU A 206 -9.05 2.30 0.25
N GLU A 207 -9.85 1.65 -0.59
CA GLU A 207 -9.86 1.82 -2.05
C GLU A 207 -11.28 1.99 -2.63
N ASP A 208 -11.80 3.17 -2.98
CA ASP A 208 -11.31 4.55 -2.95
C ASP A 208 -12.16 5.34 -1.94
N ILE A 209 -11.53 6.10 -1.04
CA ILE A 209 -12.25 6.83 0.02
C ILE A 209 -13.20 7.90 -0.55
N ASP A 210 -12.93 8.39 -1.76
CA ASP A 210 -13.75 9.38 -2.43
C ASP A 210 -15.14 8.86 -2.79
N ALA A 211 -15.35 7.53 -2.78
CA ALA A 211 -16.65 6.91 -3.03
C ALA A 211 -17.75 7.44 -2.09
N PHE A 212 -17.38 7.84 -0.88
CA PHE A 212 -18.33 8.35 0.13
C PHE A 212 -18.51 9.87 0.07
N VAL A 213 -17.67 10.61 -0.66
CA VAL A 213 -17.72 12.08 -0.68
C VAL A 213 -19.06 12.62 -1.20
N PRO A 214 -19.64 12.10 -2.30
CA PRO A 214 -20.93 12.59 -2.79
C PRO A 214 -22.05 12.45 -1.76
N SER A 215 -22.15 11.30 -1.08
CA SER A 215 -23.19 11.04 -0.09
C SER A 215 -22.99 11.87 1.18
N LEU A 216 -21.74 12.11 1.59
CA LEU A 216 -21.43 13.01 2.69
C LEU A 216 -21.84 14.46 2.37
N ARG A 217 -21.64 14.92 1.13
CA ARG A 217 -22.02 16.27 0.69
C ARG A 217 -23.53 16.45 0.53
N SER A 218 -24.25 15.41 0.14
CA SER A 218 -25.70 15.49 -0.08
C SER A 218 -26.53 15.49 1.21
N THR A 219 -25.92 15.30 2.38
CA THR A 219 -26.63 15.38 3.67
C THR A 219 -27.12 16.81 3.92
N THR A 220 -28.43 17.01 3.72
CA THR A 220 -29.13 18.30 3.61
C THR A 220 -29.14 19.16 4.89
N SER A 221 -28.72 18.62 6.03
CA SER A 221 -28.79 19.28 7.35
C SER A 221 -27.45 19.77 7.91
N GLY A 222 -26.35 19.70 7.15
CA GLY A 222 -25.04 20.14 7.67
C GLY A 222 -23.88 20.17 6.68
N GLY A 223 -24.14 20.38 5.37
CA GLY A 223 -23.18 20.15 4.28
C GLY A 223 -21.79 20.78 4.43
N ALA A 224 -21.64 21.88 5.17
CA ALA A 224 -20.33 22.48 5.46
C ALA A 224 -19.54 21.73 6.57
N GLN A 225 -20.22 21.11 7.53
CA GLN A 225 -19.62 20.42 8.69
C GLN A 225 -19.54 18.90 8.52
N ALA A 226 -20.26 18.33 7.56
CA ALA A 226 -20.29 16.88 7.32
C ALA A 226 -18.90 16.30 6.99
N LEU A 227 -18.14 16.95 6.10
CA LEU A 227 -16.80 16.47 5.70
C LEU A 227 -15.76 16.57 6.84
N PRO A 228 -15.63 17.69 7.58
CA PRO A 228 -14.75 17.74 8.76
C PRO A 228 -15.10 16.71 9.84
N SER A 229 -16.40 16.50 10.11
CA SER A 229 -16.86 15.51 11.10
C SER A 229 -16.55 14.07 10.66
N ALA A 230 -16.81 13.75 9.38
CA ALA A 230 -16.45 12.48 8.78
C ALA A 230 -14.93 12.25 8.81
N SER A 231 -14.15 13.28 8.48
CA SER A 231 -12.68 13.21 8.54
C SER A 231 -12.19 12.90 9.94
N SER A 232 -12.72 13.59 10.95
CA SER A 232 -12.32 13.40 12.35
C SER A 232 -12.66 12.00 12.85
N SER A 233 -13.85 11.50 12.50
CA SER A 233 -14.28 10.15 12.85
C SER A 233 -13.41 9.09 12.17
N LEU A 234 -13.07 9.29 10.90
CA LEU A 234 -12.23 8.38 10.13
C LEU A 234 -10.81 8.30 10.69
N THR A 235 -10.14 9.45 10.84
CA THR A 235 -8.75 9.46 11.30
C THR A 235 -8.62 8.93 12.71
N PHE A 236 -9.57 9.24 13.59
CA PHE A 236 -9.62 8.64 14.93
C PHE A 236 -9.68 7.10 14.88
N GLN A 237 -10.61 6.54 14.10
CA GLN A 237 -10.74 5.07 14.00
C GLN A 237 -9.51 4.43 13.34
N LEU A 238 -8.96 5.04 12.29
CA LEU A 238 -7.77 4.52 11.62
C LEU A 238 -6.53 4.57 12.50
N SER A 239 -6.31 5.66 13.24
CA SER A 239 -5.21 5.76 14.21
C SER A 239 -5.35 4.73 15.33
N LYS A 240 -6.57 4.54 15.85
CA LYS A 240 -6.86 3.51 16.85
C LYS A 240 -6.54 2.11 16.31
N LEU A 241 -7.03 1.75 15.12
CA LEU A 241 -6.80 0.44 14.51
C LEU A 241 -5.34 0.23 14.13
N SER A 242 -4.66 1.25 13.62
CA SER A 242 -3.24 1.18 13.28
C SER A 242 -2.39 0.89 14.51
N SER A 243 -2.67 1.56 15.65
CA SER A 243 -1.98 1.27 16.92
C SER A 243 -2.33 -0.11 17.46
N LEU A 244 -3.62 -0.47 17.48
CA LEU A 244 -4.10 -1.76 18.00
C LEU A 244 -3.52 -2.94 17.22
N LEU A 245 -3.53 -2.87 15.89
CA LEU A 245 -3.11 -3.97 15.01
C LEU A 245 -1.64 -3.88 14.61
N SER A 246 -0.93 -2.81 14.99
CA SER A 246 0.41 -2.47 14.50
C SER A 246 0.52 -2.52 12.96
N ALA A 247 -0.56 -2.15 12.28
CA ALA A 247 -0.75 -2.29 10.85
C ALA A 247 -0.61 -0.95 10.12
N ALA A 248 -0.03 -0.96 8.93
CA ALA A 248 -0.01 0.20 8.06
C ALA A 248 -1.43 0.55 7.63
N VAL A 249 -1.68 1.83 7.40
CA VAL A 249 -2.95 2.31 6.85
C VAL A 249 -2.67 2.92 5.50
N ILE A 250 -3.33 2.44 4.45
CA ILE A 250 -3.16 2.93 3.08
C ILE A 250 -4.52 3.45 2.59
N LEU A 251 -4.58 4.72 2.26
CA LEU A 251 -5.77 5.34 1.67
C LEU A 251 -5.48 5.70 0.22
N THR A 252 -6.43 5.40 -0.66
CA THR A 252 -6.38 5.90 -2.03
C THR A 252 -7.46 6.95 -2.22
N SER A 253 -7.11 8.01 -2.96
CA SER A 253 -8.01 9.11 -3.28
C SER A 253 -7.58 9.85 -4.54
N ARG A 254 -8.42 10.77 -4.98
CA ARG A 254 -8.13 11.78 -5.99
C ARG A 254 -7.93 13.13 -5.33
N SER A 255 -7.00 13.86 -5.91
CA SER A 255 -6.73 15.22 -5.50
C SER A 255 -7.82 16.17 -6.00
N THR A 256 -8.10 17.20 -5.22
CA THR A 256 -8.85 18.39 -5.65
C THR A 256 -8.01 19.35 -6.50
N SER A 257 -6.68 19.21 -6.46
CA SER A 257 -5.73 20.07 -7.18
C SER A 257 -4.64 19.25 -7.89
N PRO A 258 -4.34 19.51 -9.17
CA PRO A 258 -3.27 18.81 -9.88
C PRO A 258 -1.86 19.16 -9.35
N ARG A 259 -1.72 20.24 -8.57
CA ARG A 259 -0.43 20.71 -8.05
C ARG A 259 -0.16 20.25 -6.62
N TYR A 260 -1.18 20.33 -5.75
CA TYR A 260 -1.00 20.11 -4.32
C TYR A 260 -1.27 18.67 -3.87
N TYR A 261 -1.87 17.84 -4.74
CA TYR A 261 -2.19 16.44 -4.43
C TYR A 261 -2.95 16.30 -3.10
N ARG A 262 -3.88 17.21 -2.80
CA ARG A 262 -4.63 17.21 -1.54
C ARG A 262 -5.93 16.42 -1.70
N PRO A 263 -6.13 15.35 -0.91
CA PRO A 263 -7.38 14.60 -0.94
C PRO A 263 -8.54 15.42 -0.35
N VAL A 264 -9.77 15.03 -0.68
CA VAL A 264 -10.96 15.59 -0.01
C VAL A 264 -11.09 15.04 1.41
N LEU A 265 -10.79 13.75 1.58
CA LEU A 265 -10.91 13.01 2.83
C LEU A 265 -9.68 12.09 3.00
N PRO A 266 -9.08 12.02 4.20
CA PRO A 266 -9.28 12.95 5.32
C PRO A 266 -8.78 14.37 5.00
N SER A 267 -9.44 15.38 5.56
CA SER A 267 -9.08 16.79 5.35
C SER A 267 -7.86 17.21 6.19
N SER A 268 -7.65 16.53 7.32
CA SER A 268 -6.53 16.68 8.26
C SER A 268 -6.38 15.44 9.14
N TRP A 269 -5.16 15.16 9.58
CA TRP A 269 -4.84 14.15 10.59
C TRP A 269 -4.58 14.79 11.96
N PRO A 270 -4.75 14.04 13.07
CA PRO A 270 -4.27 14.44 14.39
C PRO A 270 -2.78 14.81 14.37
N ARG A 271 -2.36 15.72 15.27
CA ARG A 271 -1.01 16.32 15.26
C ARG A 271 0.13 15.33 15.53
N ASP A 272 -0.19 14.26 16.24
CA ASP A 272 0.69 13.17 16.65
C ASP A 272 0.84 12.09 15.57
N VAL A 273 0.10 12.18 14.47
CA VAL A 273 0.11 11.19 13.40
C VAL A 273 0.94 11.67 12.22
N SER A 274 2.04 10.97 11.94
CA SER A 274 2.86 11.20 10.74
C SER A 274 2.23 10.52 9.54
N VAL A 275 1.95 11.29 8.48
CA VAL A 275 1.36 10.78 7.24
C VAL A 275 2.28 11.03 6.08
N THR A 276 2.60 9.96 5.35
CA THR A 276 3.36 10.04 4.11
C THR A 276 2.39 10.07 2.94
N ARG A 277 2.33 11.22 2.27
CA ARG A 277 1.51 11.40 1.07
C ARG A 277 2.34 11.12 -0.17
N LEU A 278 1.87 10.20 -1.01
CA LEU A 278 2.47 9.84 -2.27
C LEU A 278 1.56 10.24 -3.42
N ALA A 279 2.11 11.00 -4.37
CA ALA A 279 1.42 11.33 -5.60
C ALA A 279 1.70 10.26 -6.66
N LEU A 280 0.65 9.80 -7.34
CA LEU A 280 0.74 8.78 -8.38
C LEU A 280 0.11 9.27 -9.68
N ARG A 281 0.83 9.10 -10.79
CA ARG A 281 0.30 9.36 -12.13
C ARG A 281 0.81 8.35 -13.16
N ARG A 282 0.04 8.15 -14.22
CA ARG A 282 0.54 7.44 -15.41
C ARG A 282 1.41 8.37 -16.23
N VAL A 283 2.58 7.91 -16.61
CA VAL A 283 3.49 8.65 -17.50
C VAL A 283 2.87 8.69 -18.90
N PRO A 284 2.65 9.87 -19.48
CA PRO A 284 2.10 9.97 -20.82
C PRO A 284 3.08 9.38 -21.83
N VAL A 285 2.57 8.59 -22.77
CA VAL A 285 3.33 8.15 -23.93
C VAL A 285 3.35 9.31 -24.91
N ARG A 286 4.56 9.74 -25.33
CA ARG A 286 4.69 10.82 -26.31
C ARG A 286 3.95 10.43 -27.60
N GLY A 287 3.17 11.37 -28.12
CA GLY A 287 2.56 11.24 -29.43
C GLY A 287 3.61 11.13 -30.54
N PHE A 288 3.14 10.85 -31.74
CA PHE A 288 3.96 10.92 -32.95
C PHE A 288 4.56 12.33 -33.09
N ALA A 289 5.79 12.41 -33.60
CA ALA A 289 6.40 13.71 -33.89
C ALA A 289 5.57 14.43 -34.95
N ALA A 290 5.45 15.75 -34.82
CA ALA A 290 4.79 16.56 -35.84
C ALA A 290 5.56 16.42 -37.16
N GLY A 291 4.88 16.00 -38.21
CA GLY A 291 5.47 15.79 -39.54
C GLY A 291 6.01 14.38 -39.83
N ILE A 292 5.80 13.39 -38.93
CA ILE A 292 6.10 11.99 -39.26
C ILE A 292 5.23 11.51 -40.42
N SER A 293 5.78 10.71 -41.33
CA SER A 293 4.96 10.08 -42.38
C SER A 293 4.09 8.94 -41.81
N VAL A 294 3.08 8.51 -42.57
CA VAL A 294 2.24 7.38 -42.18
C VAL A 294 3.05 6.09 -42.16
N GLU A 295 3.94 5.90 -43.13
CA GLU A 295 4.81 4.72 -43.25
C GLU A 295 5.79 4.64 -42.08
N GLU A 296 6.40 5.76 -41.70
CA GLU A 296 7.26 5.85 -40.51
C GLU A 296 6.45 5.58 -39.23
N ALA A 297 5.23 6.11 -39.14
CA ALA A 297 4.35 5.84 -38.00
C ALA A 297 3.97 4.36 -37.88
N GLU A 298 3.74 3.66 -39.00
CA GLU A 298 3.48 2.22 -39.03
C GLU A 298 4.71 1.40 -38.60
N GLN A 299 5.91 1.78 -39.02
CA GLN A 299 7.15 1.14 -38.59
C GLN A 299 7.38 1.26 -37.08
N GLU A 300 6.97 2.39 -36.48
CA GLU A 300 7.09 2.62 -35.04
C GLU A 300 5.92 2.06 -34.22
N ARG A 301 4.84 1.59 -34.88
CA ARG A 301 3.60 1.16 -34.22
C ARG A 301 3.84 0.11 -33.15
N GLU A 302 4.52 -0.99 -33.49
CA GLU A 302 4.70 -2.11 -32.56
C GLU A 302 5.55 -1.72 -31.34
N LYS A 303 6.63 -0.97 -31.58
CA LYS A 303 7.49 -0.44 -30.51
C LYS A 303 6.69 0.46 -29.55
N ARG A 304 5.84 1.35 -30.08
CA ARG A 304 4.98 2.22 -29.25
C ARG A 304 3.87 1.44 -28.53
N TRP A 305 3.26 0.47 -29.20
CA TRP A 305 2.24 -0.40 -28.58
C TRP A 305 2.82 -1.16 -27.40
N GLU A 306 4.07 -1.62 -27.48
CA GLU A 306 4.75 -2.25 -26.36
C GLU A 306 4.94 -1.28 -25.18
N VAL A 307 5.30 -0.02 -25.45
CA VAL A 307 5.40 1.03 -24.41
C VAL A 307 4.04 1.29 -23.74
N VAL A 308 2.97 1.34 -24.53
CA VAL A 308 1.60 1.51 -24.01
C VAL A 308 1.18 0.30 -23.17
N ARG A 309 1.50 -0.91 -23.64
CA ARG A 309 1.18 -2.19 -22.99
C ARG A 309 1.88 -2.33 -21.63
N ARG A 310 3.15 -1.94 -21.54
CA ARG A 310 3.93 -1.96 -20.28
C ARG A 310 3.69 -0.72 -19.41
N ALA A 311 2.48 -0.16 -19.46
CA ALA A 311 2.08 1.13 -18.90
C ALA A 311 2.96 1.59 -17.73
N ARG A 312 3.58 2.76 -17.89
CA ARG A 312 4.57 3.31 -16.95
C ARG A 312 3.89 4.29 -15.99
N PHE A 313 4.23 4.20 -14.71
CA PHE A 313 3.65 5.01 -13.63
C PHE A 313 4.74 5.59 -12.75
N GLU A 314 4.57 6.85 -12.37
CA GLU A 314 5.44 7.56 -11.44
C GLU A 314 4.76 7.68 -10.08
N CYS A 315 5.51 7.43 -9.02
CA CYS A 315 5.11 7.61 -7.62
C CYS A 315 6.16 8.47 -6.91
N TRP A 316 5.76 9.51 -6.19
CA TRP A 316 6.70 10.36 -5.46
C TRP A 316 6.09 10.95 -4.20
N LYS A 317 6.92 11.29 -3.22
CA LYS A 317 6.50 11.91 -1.97
C LYS A 317 6.10 13.37 -2.18
N VAL A 318 4.87 13.72 -1.80
CA VAL A 318 4.35 15.09 -1.88
C VAL A 318 5.04 15.97 -0.85
N GLY A 319 5.47 17.16 -1.26
CA GLY A 319 6.20 18.11 -0.41
C GLY A 319 7.72 17.99 -0.49
N MET A 320 8.25 16.93 -1.10
CA MET A 320 9.64 16.92 -1.58
C MET A 320 9.66 17.54 -2.98
N ALA A 321 10.52 18.55 -3.18
CA ALA A 321 10.64 19.20 -4.48
C ALA A 321 11.06 18.15 -5.52
N VAL A 322 10.17 17.88 -6.48
CA VAL A 322 10.57 17.20 -7.72
C VAL A 322 11.40 18.21 -8.51
N GLN A 323 12.72 18.15 -8.37
CA GLN A 323 13.63 18.87 -9.28
C GLN A 323 13.38 18.34 -10.69
N GLY A 324 12.53 19.02 -11.45
CA GLY A 324 12.16 18.60 -12.81
C GLY A 324 10.91 19.26 -13.39
N SER A 325 10.13 20.02 -12.62
CA SER A 325 8.98 20.74 -13.19
C SER A 325 8.80 22.16 -12.64
N THR A 326 9.75 23.04 -12.93
CA THR A 326 9.53 24.49 -12.95
C THR A 326 9.55 24.95 -14.40
N SER A 327 8.35 25.16 -14.95
CA SER A 327 8.19 25.90 -16.19
C SER A 327 8.33 27.40 -15.90
N THR A 328 9.43 28.01 -16.33
CA THR A 328 9.43 29.41 -16.76
C THR A 328 10.35 29.52 -17.98
N SER A 329 9.79 30.14 -19.01
CA SER A 329 10.23 30.36 -20.40
C SER A 329 11.73 30.62 -20.69
N THR A 330 12.20 30.09 -21.84
CA THR A 330 12.77 30.85 -23.00
C THR A 330 13.98 30.11 -23.65
N THR A 331 13.76 29.63 -24.89
CA THR A 331 14.70 29.41 -26.04
C THR A 331 15.67 28.20 -26.09
N THR A 332 15.60 27.52 -27.26
CA THR A 332 16.62 26.70 -27.99
C THR A 332 17.05 25.30 -27.51
N THR A 333 16.61 24.29 -28.28
CA THR A 333 17.35 23.13 -28.83
C THR A 333 18.63 22.65 -28.12
N THR A 334 18.57 21.49 -27.45
CA THR A 334 19.17 20.18 -27.85
C THR A 334 19.25 19.23 -26.65
N THR A 335 19.19 17.92 -26.95
CA THR A 335 19.62 16.75 -26.15
C THR A 335 18.84 16.26 -24.92
N SER A 336 18.69 14.92 -24.91
CA SER A 336 18.40 13.96 -23.82
C SER A 336 17.12 14.10 -22.98
N GLY A 337 16.19 13.18 -23.23
CA GLY A 337 14.99 12.92 -22.40
C GLY A 337 15.29 12.26 -21.06
N GLY A 338 16.03 12.95 -20.18
CA GLY A 338 16.15 12.61 -18.77
C GLY A 338 14.99 13.23 -17.98
N GLY A 339 13.91 12.47 -17.77
CA GLY A 339 12.87 12.86 -16.82
C GLY A 339 13.46 12.92 -15.41
N GLY A 340 13.42 14.11 -14.80
CA GLY A 340 14.07 14.44 -13.53
C GLY A 340 13.80 13.44 -12.42
N ARG A 341 14.83 12.67 -12.07
CA ARG A 341 14.93 11.88 -10.84
C ARG A 341 15.42 12.78 -9.71
N GLY A 342 14.50 13.49 -9.06
CA GLY A 342 14.74 13.95 -7.70
C GLY A 342 14.74 12.75 -6.74
N SER A 343 15.47 12.83 -5.63
CA SER A 343 15.62 11.79 -4.59
C SER A 343 14.34 11.36 -3.85
N GLY A 344 13.14 11.68 -4.37
CA GLY A 344 11.87 11.56 -3.67
C GLY A 344 10.79 10.70 -4.36
N GLY A 345 11.14 9.87 -5.36
CA GLY A 345 10.16 9.02 -6.04
C GLY A 345 10.73 7.82 -6.79
N PHE A 346 9.85 6.97 -7.28
CA PHE A 346 10.16 5.78 -8.07
C PHE A 346 9.20 5.60 -9.25
N VAL A 347 9.57 4.72 -10.17
CA VAL A 347 8.78 4.38 -11.35
C VAL A 347 8.51 2.89 -11.38
N PHE A 348 7.29 2.53 -11.78
CA PHE A 348 6.92 1.14 -11.96
C PHE A 348 6.14 0.92 -13.25
N ARG A 349 6.17 -0.31 -13.75
CA ARG A 349 5.49 -0.74 -14.97
C ARG A 349 4.43 -1.76 -14.62
N VAL A 350 3.29 -1.66 -15.31
CA VAL A 350 2.19 -2.61 -15.18
C VAL A 350 2.06 -3.37 -16.49
N GLY A 351 2.28 -4.68 -16.43
CA GLY A 351 2.14 -5.62 -17.53
C GLY A 351 1.47 -6.91 -17.01
N VAL A 352 2.06 -8.08 -17.29
CA VAL A 352 1.60 -9.34 -16.68
C VAL A 352 1.75 -9.28 -15.15
N GLY A 353 2.89 -8.77 -14.67
CA GLY A 353 3.09 -8.41 -13.26
C GLY A 353 3.24 -6.90 -13.06
N ILE A 354 3.86 -6.54 -11.94
CA ILE A 354 4.19 -5.17 -11.58
C ILE A 354 5.68 -5.13 -11.24
N GLU A 355 6.42 -4.29 -11.95
CA GLU A 355 7.88 -4.28 -11.91
C GLU A 355 8.39 -2.87 -11.62
N MET A 356 9.30 -2.75 -10.65
CA MET A 356 9.98 -1.50 -10.34
C MET A 356 11.09 -1.24 -11.36
N GLU A 357 11.17 -0.01 -11.86
CA GLU A 357 12.21 0.42 -12.79
C GLU A 357 13.47 0.78 -11.99
N ARG A 358 14.42 -0.15 -11.91
CA ARG A 358 15.71 0.05 -11.23
C ARG A 358 16.72 0.73 -12.15
N ASP A 359 17.56 1.58 -11.57
CA ASP A 359 18.69 2.25 -12.22
C ASP A 359 19.72 1.17 -12.57
N LYS A 360 20.15 1.13 -13.84
CA LYS A 360 21.30 0.33 -14.27
C LYS A 360 22.58 1.12 -14.12
#